data_AF-A0A535N0X3-F1
#
_entry.id   AF-A0A535N0X3-F1
#
_cell.length_a   1.000
_cell.length_b   1.000
_cell.length_c   1.000
_cell.angle_alpha   90.00
_cell.angle_beta   90.00
_cell.angle_gamma   90.00
#
_symmetry.space_group_name_H-M   'P 1'
#
loop_
_entity.id
_entity.type
_entity.pdbx_description
1 polymer ?
#
loop_
_entity_poly.entity_id
_entity_poly.type
_entity_poly.pdbx_seq_one_letter_code
_entity_poly.pdbx_strand_id
1 'polypeptide(L)' 'MPSVERTDSLLPGETPDSVDPDDVQHWIAVYEELLGTVPPLAAGDDGHGLPRAHAVRWQGRLDYWSQRVRQ' A
#
# COMPACT_ATOMS: atom_id res chain seq x y z
N MET A 1 -23.67 -11.96 6.57
CA MET A 1 -22.76 -10.81 6.45
C MET A 1 -21.35 -11.36 6.47
N PRO A 2 -20.68 -11.59 5.33
CA PRO A 2 -19.29 -11.98 5.37
C PRO A 2 -18.47 -10.75 5.79
N SER A 3 -17.82 -10.84 6.94
CA SER A 3 -16.76 -9.93 7.35
C SER A 3 -15.69 -9.98 6.27
N VAL A 4 -15.59 -8.92 5.47
CA VAL A 4 -14.57 -8.80 4.42
C VAL A 4 -13.22 -8.74 5.13
N GLU A 5 -12.45 -9.81 5.01
CA GLU A 5 -11.08 -9.92 5.52
C GLU A 5 -10.28 -8.73 5.00
N ARG A 6 -10.09 -7.71 5.86
CA ARG A 6 -9.36 -6.47 5.57
C ARG A 6 -7.85 -6.69 5.73
N THR A 7 -7.39 -7.88 5.37
CA THR A 7 -6.04 -8.41 5.56
C THR A 7 -5.52 -9.01 4.25
N ASP A 8 -5.68 -8.28 3.14
CA ASP A 8 -5.16 -8.76 1.86
C ASP A 8 -3.83 -8.08 1.52
N SER A 9 -2.77 -8.69 2.07
CA SER A 9 -1.32 -8.48 1.89
C SER A 9 -0.72 -7.24 2.54
N LEU A 10 -0.55 -7.30 3.86
CA LEU A 10 0.46 -6.49 4.56
C LEU A 10 1.84 -6.79 3.98
N LEU A 11 2.69 -5.77 3.89
CA LEU A 11 4.10 -6.01 3.60
C LEU A 11 4.75 -6.74 4.79
N PRO A 12 5.75 -7.59 4.55
CA PRO A 12 6.46 -8.25 5.64
C PRO A 12 6.99 -7.24 6.66
N GLY A 13 6.61 -7.40 7.93
CA GLY A 13 6.99 -6.48 9.00
C GLY A 13 6.02 -5.32 9.25
N GLU A 14 5.02 -5.14 8.39
CA GLU A 14 4.01 -4.09 8.57
C GLU A 14 3.04 -4.44 9.71
N THR A 15 2.99 -3.55 10.70
CA THR A 15 2.11 -3.66 11.88
C THR A 15 1.04 -2.57 11.81
N PRO A 16 -0.15 -2.85 11.24
CA PRO A 16 -1.15 -1.82 10.98
C PRO A 16 -1.60 -1.09 12.26
N ASP A 17 -1.53 -1.71 13.43
CA ASP A 17 -1.93 -1.11 14.70
C ASP A 17 -0.81 -0.26 15.35
N SER A 18 0.36 -0.14 14.71
CA SER A 18 1.48 0.64 15.22
C SER A 18 1.07 2.09 15.48
N VAL A 19 1.39 2.60 16.67
CA VAL A 19 1.16 4.01 17.06
C VAL A 19 2.45 4.82 17.01
N ASP A 20 3.56 4.19 16.67
CA ASP A 20 4.85 4.85 16.54
C ASP A 20 4.83 5.77 15.31
N PRO A 21 5.01 7.09 15.48
CA PRO A 21 5.00 8.03 14.36
C PRO A 21 6.11 7.73 13.33
N ASP A 22 7.25 7.19 13.76
CA ASP A 22 8.37 6.88 12.85
C ASP A 22 8.01 5.66 11.97
N ASP A 23 7.32 4.67 12.53
CA ASP A 23 6.83 3.51 11.80
C ASP A 23 5.71 3.89 10.81
N VAL A 24 4.78 4.78 11.24
CA VAL A 24 3.76 5.35 10.35
C VAL A 24 4.40 6.07 9.15
N GLN A 25 5.40 6.92 9.40
CA GLN A 25 6.11 7.65 8.34
C GLN A 25 6.91 6.71 7.43
N HIS A 26 7.54 5.68 8.01
CA HIS A 26 8.26 4.66 7.26
C HIS A 26 7.33 3.97 6.25
N TRP A 27 6.16 3.51 6.65
CA TRP A 27 5.24 2.82 5.74
C TRP A 27 4.66 3.73 4.66
N ILE A 28 4.42 5.02 4.95
CA ILE A 28 4.05 6.01 3.92
C ILE A 28 5.12 6.06 2.84
N ALA A 29 6.39 6.24 3.23
CA ALA A 29 7.49 6.32 2.28
C ALA A 29 7.63 5.04 1.44
N VAL A 30 7.51 3.86 2.08
CA VAL A 30 7.57 2.57 1.36
C VAL A 30 6.46 2.47 0.32
N TYR A 31 5.22 2.81 0.65
CA TYR A 31 4.11 2.73 -0.31
C TYR A 31 4.21 3.77 -1.42
N GLU A 32 4.70 4.98 -1.12
CA GLU A 32 5.00 6.00 -2.14
C GLU A 32 6.07 5.50 -3.13
N GLU A 33 7.16 4.93 -2.63
CA GLU A 33 8.22 4.37 -3.47
C GLU A 33 7.71 3.20 -4.32
N LEU A 34 6.92 2.30 -3.76
CA LEU A 34 6.35 1.16 -4.48
C LEU A 34 5.41 1.60 -5.62
N LEU A 35 4.59 2.63 -5.40
CA LEU A 35 3.71 3.21 -6.43
C LEU A 35 4.48 4.04 -7.46
N GLY A 36 5.58 4.67 -7.07
CA GLY A 36 6.41 5.50 -7.95
C GLY A 36 7.42 4.72 -8.79
N THR A 37 7.92 3.59 -8.28
CA THR A 37 8.96 2.78 -8.94
C THR A 37 8.39 1.80 -9.95
N VAL A 38 7.15 1.31 -9.75
CA VAL A 38 6.54 0.37 -10.67
C VAL A 38 5.48 1.07 -11.52
N PRO A 39 5.73 1.30 -12.82
CA PRO A 39 4.70 1.83 -13.70
C PRO A 39 3.50 0.87 -13.71
N PRO A 40 2.25 1.39 -13.65
CA PRO A 40 1.07 0.56 -13.83
C PRO A 40 1.17 -0.16 -15.18
N LEU A 41 0.93 -1.47 -15.23
CA LEU A 41 0.83 -2.20 -16.51
C LEU A 41 -0.17 -1.47 -17.41
N ALA A 42 0.31 -0.87 -18.49
CA ALA A 42 -0.56 -0.49 -19.59
C ALA A 42 -1.09 -1.78 -20.24
N ALA A 43 -2.31 -1.75 -20.77
CA ALA A 43 -2.83 -2.87 -21.56
C ALA A 43 -1.98 -3.01 -22.84
N GLY A 44 -0.96 -3.88 -22.78
CA GLY A 44 0.06 -4.06 -23.82
C GLY A 44 1.49 -4.18 -23.31
N ASP A 45 1.72 -3.97 -22.00
CA ASP A 45 3.04 -4.09 -21.38
C ASP A 45 3.45 -5.57 -21.25
N ASP A 46 4.74 -5.84 -21.47
CA ASP A 46 5.40 -7.15 -21.62
C ASP A 46 5.49 -7.98 -20.32
N GLY A 47 4.63 -7.69 -19.35
CA GLY A 47 4.50 -8.40 -18.08
C GLY A 47 5.39 -7.85 -16.95
N HIS A 48 6.02 -6.68 -17.14
CA HIS A 48 6.93 -6.09 -16.17
C HIS A 48 6.33 -5.03 -15.23
N GLY A 49 5.19 -4.41 -15.56
CA GLY A 49 4.50 -3.49 -14.68
C GLY A 49 3.75 -4.15 -13.51
N LEU A 50 3.18 -3.31 -12.64
CA LEU A 50 2.35 -3.76 -11.53
C LEU A 50 0.93 -4.13 -12.00
N PRO A 51 0.36 -5.28 -11.60
CA PRO A 51 -1.07 -5.54 -11.78
C PRO A 51 -1.88 -4.39 -11.18
N ARG A 52 -2.87 -3.88 -11.93
CA ARG A 52 -3.74 -2.78 -11.48
C ARG A 52 -4.34 -3.04 -10.09
N ALA A 53 -4.63 -4.30 -9.77
CA ALA A 53 -5.10 -4.71 -8.46
C ALA A 53 -4.10 -4.44 -7.33
N HIS A 54 -2.80 -4.60 -7.56
CA HIS A 54 -1.76 -4.28 -6.57
C HIS A 54 -1.63 -2.77 -6.38
N ALA A 55 -1.66 -1.99 -7.46
CA ALA A 55 -1.56 -0.53 -7.38
C ALA A 55 -2.74 0.07 -6.58
N VAL A 56 -3.96 -0.41 -6.83
CA VAL A 56 -5.14 -0.01 -6.05
C VAL A 56 -5.00 -0.36 -4.57
N ARG A 57 -4.44 -1.53 -4.25
CA ARG A 57 -4.22 -1.94 -2.85
C ARG A 57 -3.17 -1.08 -2.15
N TRP A 58 -2.02 -0.88 -2.78
CA TRP A 58 -0.94 -0.05 -2.24
C TRP A 58 -1.39 1.40 -2.04
N GLN A 59 -2.18 1.95 -2.98
CA GLN A 59 -2.81 3.25 -2.80
C GLN A 59 -3.73 3.27 -1.58
N GLY A 60 -4.56 2.23 -1.38
CA GLY A 60 -5.42 2.14 -0.19
C GLY A 60 -4.64 2.06 1.13
N ARG A 61 -3.45 1.43 1.14
CA ARG A 61 -2.56 1.41 2.32
C ARG A 61 -1.87 2.75 2.54
N LEU A 62 -1.43 3.41 1.48
CA LEU A 62 -0.90 4.77 1.56
C LEU A 62 -1.94 5.73 2.14
N ASP A 63 -3.18 5.65 1.67
CA ASP A 63 -4.29 6.47 2.18
C ASP A 63 -4.58 6.17 3.65
N TYR A 64 -4.50 4.89 4.07
CA TYR A 64 -4.65 4.49 5.46
C TYR A 64 -3.58 5.13 6.36
N TRP A 65 -2.30 4.97 6.03
CA TRP A 65 -1.22 5.54 6.84
C TRP A 65 -1.21 7.07 6.82
N SER A 66 -1.53 7.68 5.67
CA SER A 66 -1.65 9.14 5.54
C SER A 66 -2.76 9.71 6.41
N GLN A 67 -3.87 9.00 6.60
CA GLN A 67 -4.93 9.42 7.53
C GLN A 67 -4.47 9.38 8.98
N ARG A 68 -3.60 8.42 9.35
CA ARG A 68 -3.10 8.31 10.73
C ARG A 68 -2.14 9.43 11.12
N VAL A 69 -1.39 9.99 10.17
CA VAL A 69 -0.54 11.18 10.43
C VAL A 69 -1.38 12.43 10.72
N ARG A 70 -2.63 12.49 10.23
CA ARG A 70 -3.51 13.65 10.38
C ARG A 70 -4.34 13.64 11.67
N GLN A 71 -4.34 12.53 12.43
CA GLN A 71 -5.03 12.39 13.71
C GLN A 71 -4.08 12.61 14.87
#